data_AF-A0AA96DSH3-F1
#
_entry.id   AF-A0AA96DSH3-F1
#
_cell.length_a   1.000
_cell.length_b   1.000
_cell.length_c   1.000
_cell.angle_alpha   90.00
_cell.angle_beta   90.00
_cell.angle_gamma   90.00
#
_symmetry.space_group_name_H-M   'P 1'
#
loop_
_entity.id
_entity.type
_entity.pdbx_description
1 polymer ?
#
loop_
_entity_poly.entity_id
_entity_poly.type
_entity_poly.pdbx_seq_one_letter_code
_entity_poly.pdbx_strand_id
1 'polypeptide(L)'
;MIKAYYEGYSYLNIVEAYRVIAISATIGQHPGTDPLLNSLTNFKNLCEKNHIQITNLSNLDISNLDVEIEPTIFIISGYSEKIDKILMHVKNGANLVFINYKSIISHSHIEENIKRTKEIISSSVKGDILDIRDFIYGDGKIFILEEDEINDYDIEDHFFVNSNFIDKKNIKIKQIEEIISRISLFNKSFISIDIITSVVTQPLNESFYLEIEVTNISNKNIEDFSIELIYPDELYSLSNIFFDKKFIKSSSKFKIQQLVIPLVKGNINTLINIKNHNVVNKQISIPFKITVLDSYRDIIKENIIKNDNIENFLNEYEDLFKPPFNGKAFNDLLLADPETLVIKIRKISESIIMSLVNKYIQSGLKNLTFASAIFELHKAKIIDDKMNGFINTVRLLGNIAAHSNFDSNTTFNEKDAIAIANAFVSFVYDCINKEIL
;
A
#
# COMPACT_ATOMS: atom_id res chain seq x y z
N MET A 1 10.64 -3.00 2.51
CA MET A 1 10.11 -4.39 2.59
C MET A 1 10.92 -5.25 3.58
N ILE A 2 10.26 -5.90 4.53
CA ILE A 2 10.85 -6.83 5.52
C ILE A 2 10.72 -8.26 4.97
N LYS A 3 11.79 -9.07 5.05
CA LYS A 3 11.72 -10.49 4.67
C LYS A 3 11.39 -11.34 5.89
N ALA A 4 10.32 -12.13 5.80
CA ALA A 4 9.96 -13.09 6.83
C ALA A 4 10.13 -14.52 6.31
N TYR A 5 10.77 -15.37 7.10
CA TYR A 5 11.00 -16.78 6.78
C TYR A 5 10.26 -17.68 7.74
N TYR A 6 9.29 -18.42 7.22
CA TYR A 6 8.46 -19.32 8.01
C TYR A 6 8.95 -20.77 7.92
N GLU A 7 9.14 -21.41 9.07
CA GLU A 7 9.32 -22.85 9.22
C GLU A 7 8.34 -23.37 10.25
N GLY A 8 7.59 -24.40 9.91
CA GLY A 8 6.54 -24.93 10.77
C GLY A 8 6.50 -26.45 10.73
N TYR A 9 6.36 -27.06 11.90
CA TYR A 9 6.11 -28.48 12.07
C TYR A 9 4.93 -28.64 13.03
N SER A 10 3.76 -28.98 12.50
CA SER A 10 2.59 -29.27 13.31
C SER A 10 1.94 -30.59 12.92
N TYR A 11 1.64 -31.38 13.95
CA TYR A 11 0.83 -32.60 13.88
C TYR A 11 -0.39 -32.35 14.76
N LEU A 12 -1.53 -32.15 14.10
CA LEU A 12 -2.80 -31.85 14.77
C LEU A 12 -3.34 -33.06 15.52
N ASN A 13 -4.13 -32.80 16.56
CA ASN A 13 -5.04 -33.81 17.08
C ASN A 13 -6.11 -34.17 16.03
N ILE A 14 -6.76 -35.33 16.16
CA ILE A 14 -7.77 -35.81 15.18
C ILE A 14 -8.89 -34.79 14.92
N VAL A 15 -9.37 -34.09 15.95
CA VAL A 15 -10.49 -33.14 15.83
C VAL A 15 -10.08 -31.92 15.00
N GLU A 16 -8.89 -31.39 15.26
CA GLU A 16 -8.32 -30.30 14.47
C GLU A 16 -7.92 -30.77 13.08
N ALA A 17 -7.39 -31.99 12.94
CA ALA A 17 -7.09 -32.58 11.64
C ALA A 17 -8.35 -32.67 10.78
N TYR A 18 -9.49 -33.05 11.36
CA TYR A 18 -10.79 -33.01 10.68
C TYR A 18 -11.22 -31.60 10.30
N ARG A 19 -11.05 -30.60 11.18
CA ARG A 19 -11.36 -29.19 10.85
C ARG A 19 -10.49 -28.69 9.71
N VAL A 20 -9.20 -28.99 9.73
CA VAL A 20 -8.26 -28.55 8.70
C VAL A 20 -8.47 -29.29 7.40
N ILE A 21 -8.71 -30.60 7.40
CA ILE A 21 -9.10 -31.35 6.20
C ILE A 21 -10.38 -30.78 5.61
N ALA A 22 -11.38 -30.45 6.43
CA ALA A 22 -12.61 -29.83 5.96
C ALA A 22 -12.35 -28.44 5.32
N ILE A 23 -11.54 -27.61 5.95
CA ILE A 23 -11.16 -26.27 5.43
C ILE A 23 -10.31 -26.40 4.15
N SER A 24 -9.26 -27.22 4.16
CA SER A 24 -8.42 -27.55 3.01
C SER A 24 -9.23 -28.11 1.83
N ALA A 25 -10.25 -28.93 2.08
CA ALA A 25 -11.17 -29.42 1.06
C ALA A 25 -12.09 -28.32 0.52
N THR A 26 -12.40 -27.29 1.32
CA THR A 26 -13.22 -26.13 0.91
C THR A 26 -12.41 -25.13 0.08
N ILE A 27 -11.11 -24.99 0.36
CA ILE A 27 -10.21 -23.99 -0.26
C ILE A 27 -9.32 -24.61 -1.37
N GLY A 28 -9.30 -25.94 -1.51
CA GLY A 28 -8.58 -26.64 -2.58
C GLY A 28 -7.07 -26.78 -2.37
N GLN A 29 -6.58 -26.75 -1.13
CA GLN A 29 -5.14 -26.93 -0.82
C GLN A 29 -4.87 -28.27 -0.13
N HIS A 30 -3.84 -29.00 -0.57
CA HIS A 30 -3.45 -30.32 -0.05
C HIS A 30 -2.86 -30.27 1.38
N PRO A 31 -2.97 -31.36 2.18
CA PRO A 31 -2.61 -31.42 3.60
C PRO A 31 -1.10 -31.51 3.92
N GLY A 32 -0.24 -31.04 3.01
CA GLY A 32 1.22 -31.06 3.20
C GLY A 32 1.79 -29.83 3.92
N THR A 33 0.95 -28.85 4.25
CA THR A 33 1.37 -27.60 4.92
C THR A 33 0.97 -27.60 6.39
N ASP A 34 1.82 -27.00 7.23
CA ASP A 34 1.54 -26.76 8.65
C ASP A 34 0.11 -26.21 8.82
N PRO A 35 -0.78 -26.91 9.53
CA PRO A 35 -2.15 -26.45 9.70
C PRO A 35 -2.32 -25.10 10.41
N LEU A 36 -1.34 -24.69 11.22
CA LEU A 36 -1.29 -23.32 11.74
C LEU A 36 -1.00 -22.34 10.60
N LEU A 37 -0.14 -22.68 9.64
CA LEU A 37 0.10 -21.83 8.47
C LEU A 37 -1.19 -21.53 7.70
N ASN A 38 -2.11 -22.50 7.61
CA ASN A 38 -3.43 -22.28 7.00
C ASN A 38 -4.33 -21.40 7.87
N SER A 39 -4.17 -21.43 9.19
CA SER A 39 -4.89 -20.63 10.19
C SER A 39 -4.27 -19.28 10.51
N LEU A 40 -3.36 -18.83 9.65
CA LEU A 40 -2.68 -17.55 9.76
C LEU A 40 -3.09 -16.67 8.58
N THR A 41 -4.27 -16.88 7.98
CA THR A 41 -4.69 -16.17 6.77
C THR A 41 -4.68 -14.65 6.98
N ASN A 42 -5.34 -14.16 8.02
CA ASN A 42 -5.33 -12.78 8.45
C ASN A 42 -3.96 -12.33 8.93
N PHE A 43 -3.21 -13.17 9.67
CA PHE A 43 -1.84 -12.83 10.07
C PHE A 43 -0.92 -12.59 8.87
N LYS A 44 -0.98 -13.45 7.85
CA LYS A 44 -0.26 -13.30 6.58
C LYS A 44 -0.72 -12.07 5.82
N ASN A 45 -2.04 -11.91 5.64
CA ASN A 45 -2.61 -10.76 4.94
C ASN A 45 -2.23 -9.45 5.62
N LEU A 46 -2.20 -9.41 6.95
CA LEU A 46 -1.78 -8.25 7.72
C LEU A 46 -0.26 -8.05 7.65
N CYS A 47 0.55 -9.12 7.64
CA CYS A 47 1.99 -9.03 7.37
C CYS A 47 2.25 -8.40 5.99
N GLU A 48 1.59 -8.88 4.94
CA GLU A 48 1.72 -8.35 3.59
C GLU A 48 1.28 -6.88 3.49
N LYS A 49 0.16 -6.52 4.13
CA LYS A 49 -0.29 -5.11 4.27
C LYS A 49 0.74 -4.22 4.99
N ASN A 50 1.55 -4.79 5.87
CA ASN A 50 2.64 -4.11 6.57
C ASN A 50 4.01 -4.31 5.88
N HIS A 51 4.02 -4.66 4.59
CA HIS A 51 5.22 -4.83 3.76
C HIS A 51 6.21 -5.90 4.29
N ILE A 52 5.68 -6.92 4.97
CA ILE A 52 6.40 -8.11 5.41
C ILE A 52 6.10 -9.25 4.43
N GLN A 53 7.11 -9.66 3.66
CA GLN A 53 6.96 -10.75 2.71
C GLN A 53 7.32 -12.08 3.36
N ILE A 54 6.33 -12.95 3.56
CA ILE A 54 6.53 -14.28 4.17
C ILE A 54 6.90 -15.31 3.10
N THR A 55 8.02 -16.00 3.29
CA THR A 55 8.52 -17.07 2.42
C THR A 55 8.76 -18.34 3.24
N ASN A 56 8.54 -19.52 2.65
CA ASN A 56 8.83 -20.79 3.33
C ASN A 56 10.34 -21.04 3.41
N LEU A 57 10.84 -21.39 4.60
CA LEU A 57 12.26 -21.58 4.90
C LEU A 57 12.82 -22.96 4.50
N SER A 58 11.94 -23.94 4.24
CA SER A 58 12.31 -25.34 3.97
C SER A 58 13.38 -25.48 2.88
N ASN A 59 13.22 -24.77 1.76
CA ASN A 59 14.10 -24.86 0.59
C ASN A 59 15.21 -23.79 0.53
N LEU A 60 15.37 -22.96 1.57
CA LEU A 60 16.33 -21.87 1.55
C LEU A 60 17.64 -22.25 2.26
N ASP A 61 18.77 -21.98 1.61
CA ASP A 61 20.08 -21.97 2.26
C ASP A 61 20.26 -20.65 3.03
N ILE A 62 19.95 -20.71 4.33
CA ILE A 62 20.04 -19.56 5.23
C ILE A 62 21.47 -19.08 5.48
N SER A 63 22.50 -19.86 5.11
CA SER A 63 23.89 -19.46 5.31
C SER A 63 24.29 -18.25 4.45
N ASN A 64 23.54 -17.96 3.39
CA ASN A 64 23.79 -16.83 2.49
C ASN A 64 22.94 -15.59 2.81
N LEU A 65 22.18 -15.60 3.91
CA LEU A 65 21.36 -14.45 4.31
C LEU A 65 22.25 -13.36 4.91
N ASP A 66 22.20 -12.16 4.33
CA ASP A 66 22.88 -10.98 4.86
C ASP A 66 21.92 -10.16 5.75
N VAL A 67 21.73 -10.66 6.97
CA VAL A 67 20.87 -10.02 7.97
C VAL A 67 21.46 -8.74 8.57
N GLU A 68 22.72 -8.43 8.28
CA GLU A 68 23.30 -7.16 8.69
C GLU A 68 22.76 -5.99 7.87
N ILE A 69 22.30 -6.29 6.66
CA ILE A 69 21.90 -5.31 5.67
C ILE A 69 20.40 -5.45 5.31
N GLU A 70 19.80 -6.61 5.56
CA GLU A 70 18.36 -6.88 5.30
C GLU A 70 17.55 -7.10 6.58
N PRO A 71 16.46 -6.31 6.80
CA PRO A 71 15.56 -6.54 7.93
C PRO A 71 14.85 -7.88 7.75
N THR A 72 15.17 -8.83 8.64
CA THR A 72 14.80 -10.24 8.52
C THR A 72 14.07 -10.73 9.77
N ILE A 73 12.92 -11.39 9.58
CA ILE A 73 12.16 -12.05 10.64
C ILE A 73 12.18 -13.56 10.37
N PHE A 74 12.58 -14.36 11.33
CA PHE A 74 12.34 -15.81 11.32
C PHE A 74 11.06 -16.11 12.10
N ILE A 75 10.18 -16.92 11.55
CA ILE A 75 8.94 -17.36 12.21
C ILE A 75 9.03 -18.88 12.30
N ILE A 76 9.17 -19.40 13.52
CA ILE A 76 9.28 -20.83 13.78
C ILE A 76 8.04 -21.28 14.53
N SER A 77 7.36 -22.27 13.99
CA SER A 77 6.25 -22.94 14.65
C SER A 77 6.64 -24.37 15.02
N GLY A 78 6.67 -24.67 16.31
CA GLY A 78 7.10 -25.98 16.83
C GLY A 78 8.62 -26.07 16.98
N TYR A 79 9.32 -26.64 15.99
CA TYR A 79 10.78 -26.83 16.03
C TYR A 79 11.46 -26.43 14.72
N SER A 80 12.78 -26.27 14.74
CA SER A 80 13.58 -26.05 13.52
C SER A 80 14.92 -26.75 13.66
N GLU A 81 15.29 -27.55 12.65
CA GLU A 81 16.64 -28.15 12.58
C GLU A 81 17.71 -27.09 12.31
N LYS A 82 17.31 -25.90 11.85
CA LYS A 82 18.17 -24.77 11.51
C LYS A 82 18.31 -23.78 12.66
N ILE A 83 17.78 -24.06 13.86
CA ILE A 83 17.66 -23.10 14.96
C ILE A 83 18.98 -22.43 15.34
N ASP A 84 20.10 -23.18 15.40
CA ASP A 84 21.41 -22.60 15.76
C ASP A 84 21.87 -21.53 14.76
N LYS A 85 21.67 -21.80 13.46
CA LYS A 85 21.98 -20.84 12.39
C LYS A 85 21.03 -19.64 12.42
N ILE A 86 19.75 -19.87 12.72
CA ILE A 86 18.78 -18.79 12.89
C ILE A 86 19.19 -17.89 14.05
N LEU A 87 19.56 -18.45 15.20
CA LEU A 87 20.03 -17.68 16.35
C LEU A 87 21.30 -16.89 16.04
N MET A 88 22.22 -17.44 15.26
CA MET A 88 23.37 -16.68 14.75
C MET A 88 22.94 -15.42 13.99
N HIS A 89 21.91 -15.52 13.13
CA HIS A 89 21.35 -14.38 12.42
C HIS A 89 20.60 -13.40 13.32
N VAL A 90 19.85 -13.90 14.32
CA VAL A 90 19.19 -13.06 15.33
C VAL A 90 20.23 -12.24 16.07
N LYS A 91 21.35 -12.86 16.47
CA LYS A 91 22.45 -12.18 17.14
C LYS A 91 23.01 -11.00 16.32
N ASN A 92 22.94 -11.08 14.99
CA ASN A 92 23.43 -10.08 14.04
C ASN A 92 22.38 -9.02 13.64
N GLY A 93 21.17 -9.09 14.18
CA GLY A 93 20.15 -8.05 13.99
C GLY A 93 18.78 -8.53 13.51
N ALA A 94 18.62 -9.82 13.18
CA ALA A 94 17.31 -10.37 12.80
C ALA A 94 16.37 -10.51 14.00
N ASN A 95 15.07 -10.58 13.75
CA ASN A 95 14.07 -10.93 14.75
C ASN A 95 13.67 -12.40 14.60
N LEU A 96 13.36 -13.08 15.71
CA LEU A 96 12.80 -14.43 15.74
C LEU A 96 11.45 -14.39 16.44
N VAL A 97 10.43 -14.98 15.81
CA VAL A 97 9.12 -15.25 16.38
C VAL A 97 9.01 -16.75 16.56
N PHE A 98 9.02 -17.20 17.80
CA PHE A 98 8.79 -18.59 18.17
C PHE A 98 7.33 -18.75 18.61
N ILE A 99 6.59 -19.62 17.92
CA ILE A 99 5.20 -19.92 18.22
C ILE A 99 5.16 -21.21 19.05
N ASN A 100 4.71 -21.06 20.29
CA ASN A 100 4.54 -22.11 21.26
C ASN A 100 3.17 -22.77 21.14
N TYR A 101 3.17 -24.11 21.11
CA TYR A 101 1.96 -24.92 21.10
C TYR A 101 1.58 -25.33 22.53
N LYS A 102 0.32 -25.12 22.90
CA LYS A 102 -0.23 -25.57 24.18
C LYS A 102 -0.69 -27.03 24.10
N SER A 103 -1.13 -27.47 22.92
CA SER A 103 -1.61 -28.83 22.70
C SER A 103 -0.75 -29.58 21.68
N ILE A 104 -0.08 -30.64 22.13
CA ILE A 104 0.72 -31.53 21.28
C ILE A 104 0.23 -32.95 21.54
N ILE A 105 -0.12 -33.72 20.50
CA ILE A 105 -0.39 -35.16 20.63
C ILE A 105 0.43 -35.98 19.61
N SER A 106 1.31 -36.82 20.17
CA SER A 106 1.64 -38.19 19.75
C SER A 106 2.71 -38.49 18.70
N HIS A 107 3.90 -37.88 18.74
CA HIS A 107 5.12 -38.55 18.25
C HIS A 107 6.31 -38.15 19.13
N SER A 108 6.87 -39.12 19.87
CA SER A 108 7.93 -38.88 20.87
C SER A 108 9.14 -38.13 20.32
N HIS A 109 9.55 -38.43 19.08
CA HIS A 109 10.66 -37.77 18.40
C HIS A 109 10.40 -36.28 18.11
N ILE A 110 9.16 -35.90 17.83
CA ILE A 110 8.80 -34.49 17.53
C ILE A 110 8.69 -33.68 18.83
N GLU A 111 8.13 -34.28 19.87
CA GLU A 111 8.11 -33.68 21.21
C GLU A 111 9.54 -33.43 21.71
N GLU A 112 10.45 -34.37 21.49
CA GLU A 112 11.88 -34.23 21.80
C GLU A 112 12.52 -33.09 20.99
N ASN A 113 12.23 -32.95 19.69
CA ASN A 113 12.76 -31.88 18.86
C ASN A 113 12.22 -30.49 19.23
N ILE A 114 10.94 -30.38 19.59
CA ILE A 114 10.35 -29.14 20.10
C ILE A 114 10.99 -28.79 21.43
N LYS A 115 11.14 -29.76 22.34
CA LYS A 115 11.81 -29.56 23.62
C LYS A 115 13.25 -29.11 23.43
N ARG A 116 14.00 -29.76 22.53
CA ARG A 116 15.37 -29.39 22.19
C ARG A 116 15.47 -27.99 21.60
N THR A 117 14.56 -27.60 20.70
CA THR A 117 14.52 -26.24 20.15
C THR A 117 14.26 -25.22 21.24
N LYS A 118 13.29 -25.48 22.13
CA LYS A 118 13.03 -24.64 23.30
C LYS A 118 14.26 -24.55 24.20
N GLU A 119 14.94 -25.65 24.50
CA GLU A 119 16.17 -25.66 25.31
C GLU A 119 17.30 -24.84 24.66
N ILE A 120 17.48 -24.93 23.34
CA ILE A 120 18.47 -24.14 22.60
C ILE A 120 18.14 -22.64 22.69
N ILE A 121 16.88 -22.26 22.43
CA ILE A 121 16.47 -20.86 22.60
C ILE A 121 16.65 -20.45 24.06
N SER A 122 16.27 -21.29 25.04
CA SER A 122 16.34 -21.01 26.48
C SER A 122 17.78 -20.78 26.92
N SER A 123 18.72 -21.59 26.42
CA SER A 123 20.14 -21.42 26.69
C SER A 123 20.70 -20.09 26.17
N SER A 124 20.03 -19.50 25.17
CA SER A 124 20.34 -18.19 24.60
C SER A 124 19.71 -17.04 25.37
N VAL A 125 18.76 -17.31 26.28
CA VAL A 125 18.10 -16.35 27.16
C VAL A 125 18.69 -16.46 28.57
N LYS A 126 18.95 -15.35 29.25
CA LYS A 126 19.22 -15.40 30.70
C LYS A 126 17.89 -15.56 31.45
N GLY A 127 17.24 -16.71 31.36
CA GLY A 127 15.95 -16.99 32.03
C GLY A 127 15.21 -18.20 31.46
N ASP A 128 14.09 -18.57 32.09
CA ASP A 128 13.17 -19.58 31.55
C ASP A 128 12.28 -18.94 30.49
N ILE A 129 12.20 -19.57 29.31
CA ILE A 129 11.41 -19.11 28.16
C ILE A 129 9.92 -19.05 28.47
N LEU A 130 9.45 -19.85 29.43
CA LEU A 130 8.03 -19.94 29.74
C LEU A 130 7.46 -18.67 30.40
N ASP A 131 8.32 -17.84 31.00
CA ASP A 131 7.90 -16.62 31.71
C ASP A 131 8.18 -15.33 30.91
N ILE A 132 8.94 -15.40 29.81
CA ILE A 132 9.42 -14.23 29.07
C ILE A 132 8.77 -14.18 27.69
N ARG A 133 8.00 -13.13 27.42
CA ARG A 133 7.28 -12.93 26.13
C ARG A 133 8.16 -12.39 25.02
N ASP A 134 9.14 -11.56 25.34
CA ASP A 134 10.11 -11.02 24.40
C ASP A 134 11.42 -10.64 25.09
N PHE A 135 12.54 -10.79 24.39
CA PHE A 135 13.85 -10.39 24.92
C PHE A 135 14.86 -10.09 23.81
N ILE A 136 15.93 -9.39 24.19
CA ILE A 136 17.02 -8.98 23.30
C ILE A 136 18.07 -10.08 23.23
N TYR A 137 18.48 -10.46 22.02
CA TYR A 137 19.56 -11.43 21.80
C TYR A 137 20.54 -10.89 20.75
N GLY A 138 21.74 -10.50 21.18
CA GLY A 138 22.67 -9.72 20.35
C GLY A 138 22.03 -8.40 19.90
N ASP A 139 22.10 -8.12 18.60
CA ASP A 139 21.46 -6.98 17.96
C ASP A 139 20.00 -7.23 17.55
N GLY A 140 19.47 -8.45 17.76
CA GLY A 140 18.12 -8.85 17.40
C GLY A 140 17.18 -8.96 18.60
N LYS A 141 15.98 -9.52 18.35
CA LYS A 141 14.99 -9.85 19.37
C LYS A 141 14.37 -11.22 19.13
N ILE A 142 14.00 -11.88 20.20
CA ILE A 142 13.22 -13.12 20.18
C ILE A 142 11.87 -12.84 20.84
N PHE A 143 10.80 -13.22 20.16
CA PHE A 143 9.41 -13.08 20.57
C PHE A 143 8.84 -14.48 20.75
N ILE A 144 8.21 -14.73 21.89
CA ILE A 144 7.54 -15.99 22.21
C ILE A 144 6.03 -15.71 22.22
N LEU A 145 5.34 -16.29 21.25
CA LEU A 145 3.90 -16.16 21.07
C LEU A 145 3.24 -17.51 21.32
N GLU A 146 2.04 -17.50 21.86
CA GLU A 146 1.19 -18.69 21.92
C GLU A 146 0.38 -18.81 20.61
N GLU A 147 0.10 -20.04 20.20
CA GLU A 147 -0.66 -20.32 18.96
C GLU A 147 -1.99 -19.55 18.88
N ASP A 148 -2.70 -19.43 20.00
CA ASP A 148 -4.01 -18.80 20.10
C ASP A 148 -3.94 -17.28 19.95
N GLU A 149 -2.76 -16.66 19.99
CA GLU A 149 -2.59 -15.21 19.81
C GLU A 149 -2.63 -14.80 18.35
N ILE A 150 -2.19 -15.67 17.45
CA ILE A 150 -2.08 -15.39 16.01
C ILE A 150 -3.04 -16.22 15.14
N ASN A 151 -3.52 -17.36 15.65
CA ASN A 151 -4.51 -18.21 14.97
C ASN A 151 -5.83 -17.46 14.78
N ASP A 152 -6.40 -17.57 13.59
CA ASP A 152 -7.61 -16.87 13.18
C ASP A 152 -8.76 -17.79 12.72
N TYR A 153 -8.67 -19.11 12.95
CA TYR A 153 -9.73 -20.07 12.61
C TYR A 153 -11.12 -19.63 13.12
N ASP A 154 -11.19 -19.08 14.32
CA ASP A 154 -12.45 -18.69 14.96
C ASP A 154 -13.10 -17.44 14.34
N ILE A 155 -12.41 -16.75 13.42
CA ILE A 155 -12.85 -15.49 12.80
C ILE A 155 -12.80 -15.51 11.26
N GLU A 156 -12.50 -16.66 10.65
CA GLU A 156 -12.66 -16.87 9.21
C GLU A 156 -14.15 -16.75 8.82
N ASP A 157 -14.43 -16.29 7.60
CA ASP A 157 -15.79 -16.03 7.14
C ASP A 157 -16.59 -17.35 7.04
N HIS A 158 -17.22 -17.74 8.15
CA HIS A 158 -18.22 -18.80 8.16
C HIS A 158 -19.54 -18.25 7.61
N PHE A 159 -20.22 -19.06 6.78
CA PHE A 159 -21.51 -18.76 6.13
C PHE A 159 -22.66 -18.37 7.09
N PHE A 160 -22.44 -18.37 8.41
CA PHE A 160 -23.43 -18.02 9.43
C PHE A 160 -22.91 -16.85 10.28
N VAL A 161 -23.04 -15.62 9.77
CA VAL A 161 -22.60 -14.41 10.48
C VAL A 161 -23.67 -13.96 11.45
N ASN A 162 -23.35 -13.96 12.75
CA ASN A 162 -24.14 -13.36 13.83
C ASN A 162 -23.46 -12.06 14.29
N SER A 163 -24.19 -11.05 14.79
CA SER A 163 -23.62 -9.75 15.17
C SER A 163 -22.49 -9.83 16.22
N ASN A 164 -22.56 -10.79 17.15
CA ASN A 164 -21.50 -11.07 18.14
C ASN A 164 -20.18 -11.59 17.51
N PHE A 165 -20.18 -12.02 16.24
CA PHE A 165 -19.02 -12.50 15.51
C PHE A 165 -18.14 -11.34 14.99
N ILE A 166 -18.77 -10.24 14.59
CA ILE A 166 -18.09 -9.07 14.03
C ILE A 166 -17.17 -8.40 15.07
N ASP A 167 -17.65 -8.24 16.30
CA ASP A 167 -16.87 -7.63 17.39
C ASP A 167 -15.67 -8.49 17.79
N LYS A 168 -15.84 -9.81 17.86
CA LYS A 168 -14.75 -10.75 18.13
C LYS A 168 -13.69 -10.74 17.02
N LYS A 169 -14.11 -10.73 15.76
CA LYS A 169 -13.23 -10.61 14.59
C LYS A 169 -12.40 -9.31 14.64
N ASN A 170 -13.03 -8.18 14.93
CA ASN A 170 -12.33 -6.90 15.01
C ASN A 170 -11.31 -6.84 16.16
N ILE A 171 -11.65 -7.38 17.34
CA ILE A 171 -10.73 -7.46 18.48
C ILE A 171 -9.51 -8.32 18.11
N LYS A 172 -9.76 -9.47 17.49
CA LYS A 172 -8.70 -10.41 17.11
C LYS A 172 -7.77 -9.85 16.03
N ILE A 173 -8.33 -9.17 15.02
CA ILE A 173 -7.55 -8.46 14.00
C ILE A 173 -6.64 -7.41 14.65
N LYS A 174 -7.16 -6.59 15.56
CA LYS A 174 -6.35 -5.58 16.26
C LYS A 174 -5.21 -6.20 17.08
N GLN A 175 -5.46 -7.30 17.77
CA GLN A 175 -4.42 -8.04 18.49
C GLN A 175 -3.30 -8.50 17.54
N ILE A 176 -3.67 -9.04 16.38
CA ILE A 176 -2.70 -9.47 15.37
C ILE A 176 -1.92 -8.27 14.81
N GLU A 177 -2.58 -7.14 14.54
CA GLU A 177 -1.93 -5.90 14.10
C GLU A 177 -0.91 -5.39 15.12
N GLU A 178 -1.26 -5.41 16.42
CA GLU A 178 -0.35 -5.04 17.50
C GLU A 178 0.88 -5.96 17.55
N ILE A 179 0.69 -7.28 17.41
CA ILE A 179 1.79 -8.26 17.34
C ILE A 179 2.70 -7.96 16.14
N ILE A 180 2.13 -7.78 14.95
CA ILE A 180 2.87 -7.48 13.71
C ILE A 180 3.68 -6.19 13.86
N SER A 181 3.06 -5.14 14.40
CA SER A 181 3.74 -3.87 14.66
C SER A 181 4.94 -4.05 15.58
N ARG A 182 4.82 -4.89 16.61
CA ARG A 182 5.90 -5.17 17.56
C ARG A 182 7.03 -5.99 16.96
N ILE A 183 6.75 -7.07 16.23
CA ILE A 183 7.78 -7.95 15.65
C ILE A 183 8.50 -7.29 14.45
N SER A 184 7.87 -6.27 13.84
CA SER A 184 8.45 -5.52 12.73
C SER A 184 9.48 -4.46 13.16
N LEU A 185 9.65 -4.23 14.46
CA LEU A 185 10.62 -3.28 15.01
C LEU A 185 11.96 -3.93 15.33
N PHE A 186 13.00 -3.46 14.67
CA PHE A 186 14.35 -4.01 14.78
C PHE A 186 15.21 -3.24 15.78
N ASN A 187 16.07 -3.97 16.48
CA ASN A 187 17.09 -3.40 17.37
C ASN A 187 18.29 -2.84 16.59
N LYS A 188 18.49 -3.29 15.35
CA LYS A 188 19.48 -2.78 14.41
C LYS A 188 18.86 -1.69 13.53
N SER A 189 19.66 -0.70 13.15
CA SER A 189 19.20 0.42 12.33
C SER A 189 18.86 -0.03 10.92
N PHE A 190 17.60 0.07 10.55
CA PHE A 190 17.11 -0.26 9.21
C PHE A 190 16.19 0.84 8.69
N ILE A 191 16.27 1.07 7.39
CA ILE A 191 15.42 1.99 6.65
C ILE A 191 14.64 1.21 5.59
N SER A 192 13.31 1.37 5.58
CA SER A 192 12.46 1.02 4.44
C SER A 192 12.29 2.25 3.55
N ILE A 193 12.29 2.05 2.25
CA ILE A 193 12.02 3.10 1.26
C ILE A 193 11.01 2.56 0.28
N ASP A 194 9.91 3.29 0.08
CA ASP A 194 8.78 2.87 -0.74
C ASP A 194 8.27 4.06 -1.57
N ILE A 195 7.83 3.81 -2.81
CA ILE A 195 7.17 4.84 -3.64
C ILE A 195 5.68 4.82 -3.31
N ILE A 196 5.14 5.95 -2.85
CA ILE A 196 3.74 6.07 -2.44
C ILE A 196 2.89 6.89 -3.43
N THR A 197 3.48 7.23 -4.56
CA THR A 197 2.82 8.03 -5.61
C THR A 197 1.79 7.20 -6.35
N SER A 198 0.58 7.73 -6.52
CA SER A 198 -0.53 7.07 -7.20
C SER A 198 -0.69 7.44 -8.69
N VAL A 199 0.32 8.07 -9.30
CA VAL A 199 0.24 8.52 -10.70
C VAL A 199 0.30 7.30 -11.62
N VAL A 200 -0.84 7.02 -12.27
CA VAL A 200 -0.97 5.89 -13.22
C VAL A 200 -0.65 6.32 -14.65
N THR A 201 -0.90 7.58 -15.00
CA THR A 201 -0.78 8.10 -16.37
C THR A 201 -0.23 9.52 -16.38
N GLN A 202 0.73 9.81 -17.26
CA GLN A 202 1.36 11.13 -17.39
C GLN A 202 1.70 11.43 -18.87
N PRO A 203 1.68 12.69 -19.33
CA PRO A 203 2.16 13.01 -20.66
C PRO A 203 3.68 12.98 -20.77
N LEU A 204 4.16 12.71 -21.98
CA LEU A 204 5.56 12.79 -22.36
C LEU A 204 6.10 14.20 -22.11
N ASN A 205 7.31 14.29 -21.56
CA ASN A 205 8.01 15.53 -21.24
C ASN A 205 7.34 16.45 -20.20
N GLU A 206 6.23 16.02 -19.60
CA GLU A 206 5.53 16.78 -18.55
C GLU A 206 5.92 16.30 -17.16
N SER A 207 6.37 17.23 -16.31
CA SER A 207 6.82 16.89 -14.97
C SER A 207 5.69 16.43 -14.04
N PHE A 208 5.99 15.50 -13.14
CA PHE A 208 5.10 15.04 -12.09
C PHE A 208 5.84 14.88 -10.76
N TYR A 209 5.08 14.91 -9.66
CA TYR A 209 5.61 14.65 -8.33
C TYR A 209 5.66 13.16 -8.04
N LEU A 210 6.86 12.68 -7.76
CA LEU A 210 7.14 11.38 -7.17
C LEU A 210 7.41 11.58 -5.66
N GLU A 211 6.48 11.11 -4.84
CA GLU A 211 6.66 10.95 -3.40
C GLU A 211 7.27 9.58 -3.06
N ILE A 212 8.39 9.63 -2.35
CA ILE A 212 9.09 8.48 -1.77
C ILE A 212 8.96 8.58 -0.25
N GLU A 213 8.38 7.56 0.39
CA GLU A 213 8.32 7.45 1.85
C GLU A 213 9.55 6.70 2.36
N VAL A 214 10.23 7.31 3.33
CA VAL A 214 11.36 6.70 4.04
C VAL A 214 10.95 6.47 5.47
N THR A 215 11.02 5.21 5.91
CA THR A 215 10.59 4.77 7.24
C THR A 215 11.75 4.16 8.01
N ASN A 216 12.05 4.69 9.19
CA ASN A 216 12.96 4.07 10.14
C ASN A 216 12.21 2.97 10.90
N ILE A 217 12.44 1.72 10.50
CA ILE A 217 11.80 0.53 11.11
C ILE A 217 12.58 0.01 12.33
N SER A 218 13.57 0.76 12.80
CA SER A 218 14.33 0.43 14.01
C SER A 218 13.83 1.20 15.23
N ASN A 219 14.13 0.66 16.41
CA ASN A 219 13.93 1.35 17.69
C ASN A 219 15.10 2.29 18.06
N LYS A 220 16.07 2.46 17.15
CA LYS A 220 17.20 3.37 17.33
C LYS A 220 17.03 4.61 16.45
N ASN A 221 17.55 5.73 16.93
CA ASN A 221 17.70 6.91 16.08
C ASN A 221 18.84 6.66 15.08
N ILE A 222 18.71 7.22 13.89
CA ILE A 222 19.76 7.19 12.86
C ILE A 222 20.37 8.59 12.81
N GLU A 223 21.64 8.70 13.17
CA GLU A 223 22.32 9.99 13.33
C GLU A 223 22.51 10.69 12.00
N ASP A 224 23.00 9.96 10.99
CA ASP A 224 23.17 10.43 9.64
C ASP A 224 22.52 9.42 8.69
N PHE A 225 21.81 9.93 7.68
CA PHE A 225 21.21 9.17 6.59
C PHE A 225 21.50 9.89 5.27
N SER A 226 22.15 9.19 4.35
CA SER A 226 22.49 9.72 3.02
C SER A 226 22.10 8.71 1.95
N ILE A 227 21.30 9.16 0.99
CA ILE A 227 20.91 8.37 -0.18
C ILE A 227 21.08 9.15 -1.48
N GLU A 228 21.27 8.39 -2.55
CA GLU A 228 21.28 8.86 -3.93
C GLU A 228 20.22 8.10 -4.73
N LEU A 229 19.34 8.84 -5.40
CA LEU A 229 18.32 8.31 -6.29
C LEU A 229 18.87 8.22 -7.72
N ILE A 230 18.88 7.02 -8.26
CA ILE A 230 19.34 6.72 -9.62
C ILE A 230 18.10 6.36 -10.44
N TYR A 231 17.70 7.29 -11.31
CA TYR A 231 16.60 7.11 -12.23
C TYR A 231 17.06 6.35 -13.48
N PRO A 232 16.19 5.51 -14.05
CA PRO A 232 16.47 4.85 -15.31
C PRO A 232 16.33 5.84 -16.48
N ASP A 233 16.93 5.55 -17.63
CA ASP A 233 17.05 6.49 -18.76
C ASP A 233 15.70 6.98 -19.31
N GLU A 234 14.60 6.26 -19.05
CA GLU A 234 13.25 6.67 -19.45
C GLU A 234 12.68 7.81 -18.58
N LEU A 235 13.34 8.14 -17.46
CA LEU A 235 12.93 9.16 -16.50
C LEU A 235 14.06 10.15 -16.24
N TYR A 236 13.71 11.44 -16.18
CA TYR A 236 14.65 12.50 -15.85
C TYR A 236 14.21 13.23 -14.59
N SER A 237 15.07 13.33 -13.58
CA SER A 237 14.78 14.11 -12.37
C SER A 237 15.17 15.57 -12.57
N LEU A 238 14.23 16.47 -12.30
CA LEU A 238 14.47 17.91 -12.16
C LEU A 238 14.94 18.29 -10.75
N SER A 239 14.82 17.37 -9.80
CA SER A 239 15.17 17.61 -8.40
C SER A 239 16.58 17.11 -8.08
N ASN A 240 17.13 17.58 -6.96
CA ASN A 240 18.34 16.97 -6.40
C ASN A 240 18.10 15.47 -6.20
N ILE A 241 19.08 14.66 -6.62
CA ILE A 241 19.04 13.20 -6.47
C ILE A 241 19.75 12.73 -5.20
N PHE A 242 20.55 13.60 -4.57
CA PHE A 242 21.22 13.35 -3.31
C PHE A 242 20.41 13.91 -2.13
N PHE A 243 20.25 13.08 -1.11
CA PHE A 243 19.48 13.41 0.09
C PHE A 243 20.25 13.08 1.34
N ASP A 244 20.57 14.12 2.10
CA ASP A 244 21.15 14.00 3.42
C ASP A 244 20.14 14.43 4.47
N LYS A 245 19.95 13.58 5.49
CA LYS A 245 19.11 13.87 6.64
C LYS A 245 19.81 13.44 7.90
N LYS A 246 19.88 14.37 8.84
CA LYS A 246 20.38 14.10 10.19
C LYS A 246 19.23 13.74 11.12
N PHE A 247 19.53 12.85 12.06
CA PHE A 247 18.71 12.55 13.21
C PHE A 247 17.29 12.08 12.85
N ILE A 248 17.19 10.94 12.18
CA ILE A 248 15.90 10.27 11.95
C ILE A 248 15.51 9.54 13.22
N LYS A 249 14.39 9.93 13.83
CA LYS A 249 13.88 9.30 15.06
C LYS A 249 13.52 7.83 14.83
N SER A 250 13.64 7.01 15.85
CA SER A 250 13.12 5.64 15.87
C SER A 250 11.65 5.59 15.47
N SER A 251 11.26 4.58 14.69
CA SER A 251 9.86 4.36 14.28
C SER A 251 9.21 5.59 13.62
N SER A 252 10.01 6.47 13.01
CA SER A 252 9.52 7.66 12.34
C SER A 252 9.58 7.49 10.82
N LYS A 253 8.73 8.26 10.15
CA LYS A 253 8.68 8.32 8.70
C LYS A 253 8.79 9.74 8.20
N PHE A 254 9.36 9.90 7.02
CA PHE A 254 9.38 11.17 6.32
C PHE A 254 9.27 10.95 4.82
N LYS A 255 8.92 12.02 4.10
CA LYS A 255 8.76 11.97 2.66
C LYS A 255 9.90 12.72 1.97
N ILE A 256 10.31 12.19 0.83
CA ILE A 256 11.16 12.86 -0.15
C ILE A 256 10.28 13.12 -1.36
N GLN A 257 10.21 14.38 -1.79
CA GLN A 257 9.49 14.77 -2.99
C GLN A 257 10.49 14.97 -4.12
N GLN A 258 10.15 14.42 -5.28
CA GLN A 258 10.95 14.45 -6.49
C GLN A 258 10.09 14.92 -7.64
N LEU A 259 10.60 15.89 -8.39
CA LEU A 259 9.98 16.32 -9.64
C LEU A 259 10.66 15.56 -10.78
N VAL A 260 9.89 14.73 -11.49
CA VAL A 260 10.40 13.79 -12.50
C VAL A 260 9.67 14.01 -13.82
N ILE A 261 10.38 13.89 -14.93
CA ILE A 261 9.87 13.99 -16.30
C ILE A 261 10.00 12.61 -16.98
N PRO A 262 8.92 12.06 -17.56
CA PRO A 262 9.04 10.89 -18.42
C PRO A 262 9.54 11.29 -19.82
N LEU A 263 10.55 10.58 -20.31
CA LEU A 263 11.20 10.86 -21.60
C LEU A 263 10.79 9.90 -22.72
N VAL A 264 10.09 8.81 -22.40
CA VAL A 264 9.70 7.78 -23.37
C VAL A 264 8.20 7.50 -23.26
N LYS A 265 7.54 7.35 -24.41
CA LYS A 265 6.12 7.00 -24.52
C LYS A 265 5.87 5.51 -24.20
N GLY A 266 4.72 5.21 -23.62
CA GLY A 266 4.21 3.85 -23.40
C GLY A 266 4.17 3.46 -21.92
N ASN A 267 3.98 2.18 -21.65
CA ASN A 267 4.01 1.66 -20.28
C ASN A 267 5.46 1.55 -19.82
N ILE A 268 5.88 2.44 -18.93
CA ILE A 268 7.15 2.34 -18.22
C ILE A 268 6.91 1.42 -17.02
N ASN A 269 7.63 0.30 -16.98
CA ASN A 269 7.67 -0.61 -15.83
C ASN A 269 9.14 -0.89 -15.53
N THR A 270 9.69 -0.13 -14.59
CA THR A 270 11.13 -0.05 -14.33
C THR A 270 11.42 -0.04 -12.84
N LEU A 271 12.69 0.00 -12.48
CA LEU A 271 13.15 0.07 -11.10
C LEU A 271 13.87 1.40 -10.87
N ILE A 272 13.44 2.16 -9.87
CA ILE A 272 14.22 3.30 -9.36
C ILE A 272 15.22 2.74 -8.35
N ASN A 273 16.50 2.99 -8.61
CA ASN A 273 17.58 2.49 -7.79
C ASN A 273 17.97 3.51 -6.73
N ILE A 274 18.16 3.08 -5.49
CA ILE A 274 18.52 3.94 -4.38
C ILE A 274 19.80 3.41 -3.78
N LYS A 275 20.86 4.20 -3.88
CA LYS A 275 22.14 3.90 -3.25
C LYS A 275 22.16 4.52 -1.87
N ASN A 276 22.31 3.71 -0.83
CA ASN A 276 22.53 4.18 0.52
C ASN A 276 24.03 4.35 0.76
N HIS A 277 24.48 5.56 1.09
CA HIS A 277 25.91 5.84 1.32
C HIS A 277 26.37 5.48 2.73
N ASN A 278 25.45 5.25 3.66
CA ASN A 278 25.75 4.92 5.05
C ASN A 278 25.83 3.42 5.33
N VAL A 279 25.38 2.60 4.38
CA VAL A 279 25.51 1.15 4.40
C VAL A 279 26.24 0.74 3.14
N VAL A 280 27.45 0.21 3.28
CA VAL A 280 28.33 -0.14 2.15
C VAL A 280 27.57 -0.98 1.12
N ASN A 281 27.34 -0.40 -0.06
CA ASN A 281 26.86 -1.04 -1.29
C ASN A 281 25.46 -1.69 -1.26
N LYS A 282 24.48 -1.14 -0.52
CA LYS A 282 23.08 -1.51 -0.79
C LYS A 282 22.46 -0.58 -1.83
N GLN A 283 22.23 -1.12 -3.01
CA GLN A 283 21.32 -0.57 -4.00
C GLN A 283 19.95 -1.18 -3.76
N ILE A 284 18.98 -0.37 -3.35
CA ILE A 284 17.58 -0.77 -3.22
C ILE A 284 16.89 -0.44 -4.53
N SER A 285 16.29 -1.43 -5.17
CA SER A 285 15.51 -1.22 -6.39
C SER A 285 14.03 -1.20 -6.04
N ILE A 286 13.36 -0.08 -6.29
CA ILE A 286 11.92 0.07 -6.02
C ILE A 286 11.16 0.01 -7.34
N PRO A 287 10.14 -0.87 -7.47
CA PRO A 287 9.33 -0.92 -8.67
C PRO A 287 8.56 0.38 -8.88
N PHE A 288 8.62 0.88 -10.11
CA PHE A 288 7.91 2.07 -10.55
C PHE A 288 7.17 1.76 -11.86
N LYS A 289 5.89 2.11 -11.89
CA LYS A 289 5.03 1.90 -13.04
C LYS A 289 4.25 3.16 -13.37
N ILE A 290 4.31 3.56 -14.63
CA ILE A 290 3.54 4.70 -15.15
C ILE A 290 3.22 4.48 -16.63
N THR A 291 2.10 5.02 -17.08
CA THR A 291 1.71 5.04 -18.49
C THR A 291 1.99 6.41 -19.07
N VAL A 292 2.85 6.48 -20.09
CA VAL A 292 3.24 7.75 -20.72
C VAL A 292 2.57 7.91 -22.07
N LEU A 293 1.82 9.01 -22.27
CA LEU A 293 1.13 9.32 -23.53
C LEU A 293 1.77 10.52 -24.23
N ASP A 294 1.56 10.74 -25.53
CA ASP A 294 2.26 11.83 -26.24
C ASP A 294 1.87 13.22 -25.73
N SER A 295 0.65 13.36 -25.20
CA SER A 295 0.14 14.62 -24.66
C SER A 295 -1.07 14.37 -23.75
N TYR A 296 -1.42 15.35 -22.91
CA TYR A 296 -2.72 15.35 -22.21
C TYR A 296 -3.89 15.15 -23.19
N ARG A 297 -3.74 15.60 -24.45
CA ARG A 297 -4.72 15.40 -25.52
C ARG A 297 -4.97 13.93 -25.84
N ASP A 298 -3.98 13.05 -25.74
CA ASP A 298 -4.13 11.62 -26.03
C ASP A 298 -4.70 10.82 -24.85
N ILE A 299 -4.49 11.28 -23.59
CA ILE A 299 -5.26 10.79 -22.42
C ILE A 299 -6.76 10.95 -22.68
N ILE A 300 -7.10 12.00 -23.43
CA ILE A 300 -8.47 12.39 -23.67
C ILE A 300 -9.00 11.79 -24.97
N LYS A 301 -8.19 11.66 -26.05
CA LYS A 301 -8.57 11.05 -27.34
C LYS A 301 -9.13 9.63 -27.24
N GLU A 302 -8.65 8.79 -26.33
CA GLU A 302 -9.20 7.44 -26.15
C GLU A 302 -10.65 7.45 -25.64
N ASN A 303 -11.18 8.60 -25.19
CA ASN A 303 -12.55 8.79 -24.71
C ASN A 303 -13.29 9.97 -25.39
N ILE A 304 -12.82 10.52 -26.53
CA ILE A 304 -13.52 11.66 -27.17
C ILE A 304 -14.82 11.20 -27.82
N ILE A 305 -15.90 11.47 -27.08
CA ILE A 305 -17.21 11.77 -27.62
C ILE A 305 -17.05 13.01 -28.54
N LYS A 306 -17.45 12.92 -29.83
CA LYS A 306 -17.34 14.03 -30.80
C LYS A 306 -17.98 15.31 -30.25
N ASN A 307 -17.50 16.49 -30.65
CA ASN A 307 -17.99 17.79 -30.13
C ASN A 307 -19.53 17.93 -30.20
N ASP A 308 -20.14 17.44 -31.28
CA ASP A 308 -21.60 17.42 -31.47
C ASP A 308 -22.35 16.68 -30.35
N ASN A 309 -21.71 15.68 -29.74
CA ASN A 309 -22.28 14.94 -28.62
C ASN A 309 -22.10 15.67 -27.27
N ILE A 310 -21.09 16.53 -27.09
CA ILE A 310 -20.94 17.35 -25.87
C ILE A 310 -22.07 18.37 -25.82
N GLU A 311 -22.31 19.08 -26.93
CA GLU A 311 -23.38 20.07 -27.01
C GLU A 311 -24.74 19.45 -26.69
N ASN A 312 -25.06 18.32 -27.35
CA ASN A 312 -26.30 17.59 -27.12
C ASN A 312 -26.42 17.09 -25.68
N PHE A 313 -25.34 16.53 -25.11
CA PHE A 313 -25.32 16.07 -23.73
C PHE A 313 -25.57 17.21 -22.74
N LEU A 314 -24.91 18.35 -22.92
CA LEU A 314 -25.08 19.50 -22.04
C LEU A 314 -26.50 20.08 -22.10
N ASN A 315 -27.14 20.04 -23.27
CA ASN A 315 -28.55 20.44 -23.42
C ASN A 315 -29.51 19.43 -22.77
N GLU A 316 -29.25 18.13 -22.94
CA GLU A 316 -30.09 17.05 -22.37
C GLU A 316 -30.09 17.08 -20.84
N TYR A 317 -28.96 17.40 -20.22
CA TYR A 317 -28.76 17.35 -18.77
C TYR A 317 -28.61 18.75 -18.12
N GLU A 318 -29.05 19.82 -18.79
CA GLU A 318 -28.87 21.21 -18.34
C GLU A 318 -29.32 21.45 -16.89
N ASP A 319 -30.43 20.83 -16.49
CA ASP A 319 -31.04 20.97 -15.16
C ASP A 319 -30.14 20.47 -14.01
N LEU A 320 -29.16 19.60 -14.31
CA LEU A 320 -28.22 19.08 -13.32
C LEU A 320 -27.13 20.10 -12.94
N PHE A 321 -26.90 21.11 -13.78
CA PHE A 321 -25.69 21.94 -13.68
C PHE A 321 -25.92 23.23 -12.90
N LYS A 322 -25.05 23.46 -11.90
CA LYS A 322 -25.05 24.67 -11.07
C LYS A 322 -23.62 25.24 -11.00
N PRO A 323 -23.35 26.43 -11.57
CA PRO A 323 -24.26 27.34 -12.27
C PRO A 323 -24.80 26.79 -13.60
N PRO A 324 -25.92 27.32 -14.13
CA PRO A 324 -26.51 26.88 -15.39
C PRO A 324 -25.50 26.90 -16.55
N PHE A 325 -25.52 25.81 -17.31
CA PHE A 325 -24.58 25.58 -18.40
C PHE A 325 -25.17 24.63 -19.44
N ASN A 326 -25.20 25.05 -20.70
CA ASN A 326 -25.79 24.30 -21.79
C ASN A 326 -24.86 24.33 -23.02
N GLY A 327 -25.25 23.61 -24.07
CA GLY A 327 -24.48 23.46 -25.29
C GLY A 327 -24.17 24.79 -25.98
N LYS A 328 -25.11 25.74 -25.98
CA LYS A 328 -24.87 27.08 -26.54
C LYS A 328 -23.80 27.84 -25.75
N ALA A 329 -23.93 27.90 -24.42
CA ALA A 329 -22.95 28.56 -23.56
C ALA A 329 -21.57 27.89 -23.63
N PHE A 330 -21.53 26.57 -23.88
CA PHE A 330 -20.29 25.84 -24.13
C PHE A 330 -19.62 26.31 -25.42
N ASN A 331 -20.34 26.33 -26.55
CA ASN A 331 -19.79 26.75 -27.84
C ASN A 331 -19.35 28.22 -27.85
N ASP A 332 -20.14 29.10 -27.23
CA ASP A 332 -19.83 30.53 -27.12
C ASP A 332 -18.51 30.74 -26.35
N LEU A 333 -18.33 30.05 -25.22
CA LEU A 333 -17.10 30.15 -24.42
C LEU A 333 -15.93 29.42 -25.07
N LEU A 334 -16.16 28.28 -25.74
CA LEU A 334 -15.10 27.54 -26.40
C LEU A 334 -14.36 28.41 -27.43
N LEU A 335 -15.09 29.18 -28.22
CA LEU A 335 -14.52 30.05 -29.25
C LEU A 335 -13.98 31.37 -28.70
N ALA A 336 -14.64 31.94 -27.68
CA ALA A 336 -14.30 33.27 -27.17
C ALA A 336 -13.22 33.24 -26.07
N ASP A 337 -13.31 32.29 -25.14
CA ASP A 337 -12.47 32.19 -23.95
C ASP A 337 -12.46 30.75 -23.38
N PRO A 338 -11.60 29.87 -23.95
CA PRO A 338 -11.47 28.48 -23.50
C PRO A 338 -11.06 28.35 -22.01
N GLU A 339 -10.38 29.34 -21.45
CA GLU A 339 -9.96 29.34 -20.04
C GLU A 339 -11.17 29.54 -19.12
N THR A 340 -12.03 30.51 -19.43
CA THR A 340 -13.30 30.71 -18.70
C THR A 340 -14.21 29.48 -18.81
N LEU A 341 -14.22 28.80 -19.96
CA LEU A 341 -14.94 27.53 -20.13
C LEU A 341 -14.46 26.48 -19.11
N VAL A 342 -13.14 26.29 -18.99
CA VAL A 342 -12.53 25.34 -18.05
C VAL A 342 -12.87 25.69 -16.60
N ILE A 343 -12.80 26.97 -16.22
CA ILE A 343 -13.16 27.44 -14.87
C ILE A 343 -14.64 27.13 -14.57
N LYS A 344 -15.53 27.33 -15.55
CA LYS A 344 -16.96 27.06 -15.40
C LYS A 344 -17.24 25.57 -15.22
N ILE A 345 -16.63 24.71 -16.02
CA ILE A 345 -16.73 23.24 -15.91
C ILE A 345 -16.27 22.77 -14.53
N ARG A 346 -15.14 23.28 -14.03
CA ARG A 346 -14.65 22.97 -12.68
C ARG A 346 -15.68 23.33 -11.61
N LYS A 347 -16.27 24.53 -11.69
CA LYS A 347 -17.24 25.00 -10.70
C LYS A 347 -18.51 24.13 -10.66
N ILE A 348 -18.99 23.70 -11.82
CA ILE A 348 -20.12 22.77 -11.94
C ILE A 348 -19.75 21.41 -11.34
N SER A 349 -18.57 20.90 -11.67
CA SER A 349 -18.04 19.63 -11.15
C SER A 349 -17.95 19.63 -9.62
N GLU A 350 -17.47 20.73 -9.04
CA GLU A 350 -17.43 20.93 -7.59
C GLU A 350 -18.83 20.89 -6.97
N SER A 351 -19.82 21.56 -7.60
CA SER A 351 -21.22 21.50 -7.14
C SER A 351 -21.79 20.08 -7.17
N ILE A 352 -21.52 19.30 -8.22
CA ILE A 352 -21.99 17.91 -8.34
C ILE A 352 -21.38 17.05 -7.24
N ILE A 353 -20.06 17.12 -7.07
CA ILE A 353 -19.36 16.33 -6.05
C ILE A 353 -19.85 16.66 -4.64
N MET A 354 -20.08 17.94 -4.33
CA MET A 354 -20.64 18.32 -3.03
C MET A 354 -22.07 17.79 -2.84
N SER A 355 -22.88 17.77 -3.89
CA SER A 355 -24.22 17.16 -3.85
C SER A 355 -24.15 15.66 -3.54
N LEU A 356 -23.25 14.93 -4.20
CA LEU A 356 -23.03 13.50 -3.96
C LEU A 356 -22.56 13.21 -2.53
N VAL A 357 -21.62 13.99 -2.02
CA VAL A 357 -21.17 13.86 -0.62
C VAL A 357 -22.34 14.05 0.34
N ASN A 358 -23.15 15.10 0.14
CA ASN A 358 -24.32 15.36 0.98
C ASN A 358 -25.34 14.22 0.93
N LYS A 359 -25.51 13.60 -0.24
CA LYS A 359 -26.47 12.49 -0.46
C LYS A 359 -26.00 11.19 0.20
N TYR A 360 -24.72 10.85 0.10
CA TYR A 360 -24.23 9.49 0.41
C TYR A 360 -23.29 9.36 1.62
N ILE A 361 -22.55 10.40 1.98
CA ILE A 361 -21.50 10.32 3.02
C ILE A 361 -22.05 10.69 4.42
N GLN A 362 -23.31 11.17 4.51
CA GLN A 362 -24.04 11.57 5.74
C GLN A 362 -23.13 11.83 6.96
N SER A 363 -22.36 12.93 6.93
CA SER A 363 -21.52 13.28 8.06
C SER A 363 -21.46 14.78 8.25
N GLY A 364 -21.34 15.20 9.52
CA GLY A 364 -21.16 16.59 9.94
C GLY A 364 -19.83 17.21 9.52
N LEU A 365 -19.28 16.82 8.37
CA LEU A 365 -18.11 17.39 7.74
C LEU A 365 -18.46 18.78 7.20
N LYS A 366 -18.31 19.80 8.05
CA LYS A 366 -18.41 21.19 7.62
C LYS A 366 -17.16 21.59 6.82
N ASN A 367 -17.35 22.28 5.70
CA ASN A 367 -16.30 22.91 4.89
C ASN A 367 -15.33 21.95 4.20
N LEU A 368 -15.82 20.92 3.51
CA LEU A 368 -14.97 20.10 2.65
C LEU A 368 -14.47 20.91 1.43
N THR A 369 -13.21 20.71 1.08
CA THR A 369 -12.65 21.21 -0.19
C THR A 369 -13.04 20.27 -1.34
N PHE A 370 -12.98 20.75 -2.58
CA PHE A 370 -13.24 19.92 -3.76
C PHE A 370 -12.39 18.64 -3.79
N ALA A 371 -11.09 18.73 -3.44
CA ALA A 371 -10.20 17.57 -3.38
C ALA A 371 -10.60 16.58 -2.27
N SER A 372 -10.91 17.09 -1.06
CA SER A 372 -11.33 16.25 0.07
C SER A 372 -12.65 15.54 -0.22
N ALA A 373 -13.59 16.20 -0.90
CA ALA A 373 -14.87 15.63 -1.26
C ALA A 373 -14.73 14.47 -2.26
N ILE A 374 -13.88 14.61 -3.28
CA ILE A 374 -13.56 13.51 -4.21
C ILE A 374 -12.96 12.32 -3.46
N PHE A 375 -12.00 12.57 -2.57
CA PHE A 375 -11.34 11.53 -1.78
C PHE A 375 -12.33 10.74 -0.92
N GLU A 376 -13.25 11.40 -0.21
CA GLU A 376 -14.24 10.70 0.61
C GLU A 376 -15.22 9.86 -0.22
N LEU A 377 -15.67 10.36 -1.38
CA LEU A 377 -16.55 9.58 -2.29
C LEU A 377 -15.84 8.34 -2.84
N HIS A 378 -14.56 8.46 -3.22
CA HIS A 378 -13.76 7.36 -3.74
C HIS A 378 -13.48 6.32 -2.64
N LYS A 379 -13.07 6.77 -1.46
CA LYS A 379 -12.87 5.93 -0.28
C LYS A 379 -14.13 5.15 0.11
N ALA A 380 -15.29 5.78 0.02
CA ALA A 380 -16.59 5.14 0.25
C ALA A 380 -17.07 4.27 -0.93
N LYS A 381 -16.29 4.17 -2.02
CA LYS A 381 -16.60 3.42 -3.24
C LYS A 381 -17.89 3.85 -3.94
N ILE A 382 -18.31 5.11 -3.74
CA ILE A 382 -19.44 5.70 -4.47
C ILE A 382 -19.03 6.02 -5.91
N ILE A 383 -17.80 6.52 -6.07
CA ILE A 383 -17.14 6.67 -7.38
C ILE A 383 -15.98 5.68 -7.46
N ASP A 384 -15.72 5.14 -8.66
CA ASP A 384 -14.62 4.19 -8.90
C ASP A 384 -13.35 4.91 -9.35
N ASP A 385 -12.28 4.14 -9.62
CA ASP A 385 -10.97 4.68 -10.04
C ASP A 385 -11.04 5.49 -11.34
N LYS A 386 -11.91 5.07 -12.28
CA LYS A 386 -12.09 5.75 -13.58
C LYS A 386 -12.74 7.11 -13.38
N MET A 387 -13.84 7.16 -12.63
CA MET A 387 -14.54 8.40 -12.28
C MET A 387 -13.64 9.34 -11.47
N ASN A 388 -12.87 8.79 -10.52
CA ASN A 388 -11.88 9.51 -9.74
C ASN A 388 -10.78 10.12 -10.61
N GLY A 389 -10.34 9.41 -11.64
CA GLY A 389 -9.40 9.92 -12.65
C GLY A 389 -9.97 11.14 -13.37
N PHE A 390 -11.15 11.01 -13.99
CA PHE A 390 -11.78 12.10 -14.74
C PHE A 390 -12.02 13.36 -13.90
N ILE A 391 -12.58 13.21 -12.71
CA ILE A 391 -12.90 14.37 -11.86
C ILE A 391 -11.65 15.05 -11.32
N ASN A 392 -10.57 14.30 -11.04
CA ASN A 392 -9.29 14.88 -10.67
C ASN A 392 -8.64 15.62 -11.84
N THR A 393 -8.76 15.14 -13.08
CA THR A 393 -8.33 15.88 -14.28
C THR A 393 -9.03 17.24 -14.36
N VAL A 394 -10.36 17.28 -14.22
CA VAL A 394 -11.13 18.53 -14.22
C VAL A 394 -10.70 19.46 -13.08
N ARG A 395 -10.51 18.92 -11.86
CA ARG A 395 -10.08 19.68 -10.69
C ARG A 395 -8.70 20.31 -10.89
N LEU A 396 -7.71 19.52 -11.32
CA LEU A 396 -6.33 19.96 -11.46
C LEU A 396 -6.20 21.03 -12.54
N LEU A 397 -6.71 20.75 -13.75
CA LEU A 397 -6.62 21.69 -14.87
C LEU A 397 -7.47 22.95 -14.63
N GLY A 398 -8.65 22.80 -14.01
CA GLY A 398 -9.45 23.94 -13.62
C GLY A 398 -8.82 24.81 -12.53
N ASN A 399 -8.07 24.22 -11.59
CA ASN A 399 -7.31 24.99 -10.59
C ASN A 399 -6.20 25.81 -11.24
N ILE A 400 -5.53 25.26 -12.27
CA ILE A 400 -4.50 25.95 -13.04
C ILE A 400 -5.13 27.15 -13.76
N ALA A 401 -6.26 26.96 -14.45
CA ALA A 401 -7.01 28.05 -15.10
C ALA A 401 -7.48 29.13 -14.10
N ALA A 402 -7.95 28.75 -12.91
CA ALA A 402 -8.47 29.70 -11.91
C ALA A 402 -7.38 30.49 -11.17
N HIS A 403 -6.12 30.05 -11.23
CA HIS A 403 -5.00 30.63 -10.49
C HIS A 403 -3.83 30.95 -11.41
N SER A 404 -4.06 31.88 -12.35
CA SER A 404 -3.08 32.42 -13.32
C SER A 404 -1.82 33.08 -12.73
N ASN A 405 -1.66 33.10 -11.40
CA ASN A 405 -0.48 33.60 -10.71
C ASN A 405 0.64 32.54 -10.53
N PHE A 406 0.41 31.27 -10.90
CA PHE A 406 1.40 30.19 -10.70
C PHE A 406 2.33 29.95 -11.91
N ASP A 407 1.95 30.37 -13.12
CA ASP A 407 2.85 30.33 -14.29
C ASP A 407 2.28 31.20 -15.41
N SER A 408 2.99 32.26 -15.80
CA SER A 408 2.51 33.23 -16.80
C SER A 408 2.46 32.70 -18.26
N ASN A 409 2.75 31.41 -18.46
CA ASN A 409 2.90 30.80 -19.78
C ASN A 409 1.85 29.72 -20.12
N THR A 410 0.96 29.36 -19.19
CA THR A 410 -0.04 28.31 -19.45
C THR A 410 -1.32 28.94 -19.98
N THR A 411 -1.53 28.90 -21.29
CA THR A 411 -2.77 29.38 -21.94
C THR A 411 -3.60 28.18 -22.38
N PHE A 412 -4.88 28.15 -22.01
CA PHE A 412 -5.82 27.11 -22.44
C PHE A 412 -6.32 27.44 -23.84
N ASN A 413 -6.09 26.55 -24.81
CA ASN A 413 -6.67 26.67 -26.14
C ASN A 413 -7.97 25.83 -26.26
N GLU A 414 -8.68 25.96 -27.39
CA GLU A 414 -9.92 25.23 -27.67
C GLU A 414 -9.79 23.71 -27.47
N LYS A 415 -8.65 23.12 -27.87
CA LYS A 415 -8.44 21.67 -27.77
C LYS A 415 -8.32 21.25 -26.31
N ASP A 416 -7.67 22.05 -25.48
CA ASP A 416 -7.53 21.77 -24.05
C ASP A 416 -8.90 21.84 -23.36
N ALA A 417 -9.69 22.86 -23.69
CA ALA A 417 -11.03 23.03 -23.14
C ALA A 417 -12.01 21.94 -23.58
N ILE A 418 -11.99 21.52 -24.85
CA ILE A 418 -12.73 20.34 -25.33
C ILE A 418 -12.32 19.09 -24.55
N ALA A 419 -11.03 18.95 -24.27
CA ALA A 419 -10.52 17.77 -23.62
C ALA A 419 -10.97 17.70 -22.14
N ILE A 420 -10.93 18.82 -21.44
CA ILE A 420 -11.46 18.94 -20.07
C ILE A 420 -12.98 18.73 -20.03
N ALA A 421 -13.70 19.26 -21.03
CA ALA A 421 -15.13 19.04 -21.16
C ALA A 421 -15.48 17.57 -21.38
N ASN A 422 -14.68 16.82 -22.14
CA ASN A 422 -14.86 15.38 -22.29
C ASN A 422 -14.67 14.61 -20.98
N ALA A 423 -13.65 14.96 -20.18
CA ALA A 423 -13.47 14.36 -18.87
C ALA A 423 -14.68 14.63 -17.95
N PHE A 424 -15.20 15.86 -17.97
CA PHE A 424 -16.41 16.23 -17.25
C PHE A 424 -17.64 15.43 -17.72
N VAL A 425 -17.93 15.41 -19.02
CA VAL A 425 -19.06 14.67 -19.60
C VAL A 425 -18.96 13.18 -19.27
N SER A 426 -17.77 12.58 -19.38
CA SER A 426 -17.55 11.17 -19.05
C SER A 426 -17.84 10.88 -17.59
N PHE A 427 -17.41 11.76 -16.68
CA PHE A 427 -17.73 11.64 -15.26
C PHE A 427 -19.24 11.73 -15.00
N VAL A 428 -19.94 12.70 -15.59
CA VAL A 428 -21.39 12.88 -15.40
C VAL A 428 -22.17 11.69 -15.98
N TYR A 429 -21.78 11.22 -17.17
CA TYR A 429 -22.37 10.05 -17.81
C TYR A 429 -22.22 8.79 -16.95
N ASP A 430 -21.03 8.53 -16.41
CA ASP A 430 -20.79 7.40 -15.51
C ASP A 430 -21.60 7.53 -14.20
N CYS A 431 -21.80 8.76 -13.69
CA CYS A 431 -22.67 8.99 -12.53
C CYS A 431 -24.16 8.70 -12.84
N ILE A 432 -24.64 9.08 -14.03
CA ILE A 432 -26.01 8.80 -14.48
C ILE A 432 -26.22 7.29 -14.62
N ASN A 433 -25.28 6.60 -15.27
CA ASN A 433 -25.36 5.14 -15.47
C ASN A 433 -25.35 4.36 -14.15
N LYS A 434 -24.71 4.90 -13.11
CA LYS A 434 -24.72 4.34 -11.75
C LYS A 434 -25.93 4.77 -10.92
N GLU A 435 -26.82 5.59 -11.47
CA GLU A 435 -28.00 6.13 -10.78
C GLU A 435 -27.64 6.90 -9.49
N ILE A 436 -26.47 7.55 -9.47
CA ILE A 436 -26.02 8.30 -8.27
C ILE A 436 -26.29 9.80 -8.32
N LEU A 437 -26.55 10.35 -9.50
CA LEU A 437 -26.88 11.78 -9.68
C LEU A 437 -28.32 12.12 -9.24
#